data_AF-A0A843E651-F1
#
_entry.id   AF-A0A843E651-F1
#
_cell.length_a   1.000
_cell.length_b   1.000
_cell.length_c   1.000
_cell.angle_alpha   90.00
_cell.angle_beta   90.00
_cell.angle_gamma   90.00
#
_symmetry.space_group_name_H-M   'P 1'
#
loop_
_entity.id
_entity.type
_entity.pdbx_description
1 polymer ?
#
loop_
_entity_poly.entity_id
_entity_poly.type
_entity_poly.pdbx_seq_one_letter_code
_entity_poly.pdbx_strand_id
1 'polypeptide(L)'
;GVDFMTVHCGITKQTVDWLKRSGRIMDVVSRGGSFLTAWILHNEQENPLYSNFGYLLEMCRKYEITLSLGDGFRPGCIDDASDAAQISELMTLGRLVEKCREAGVQSMVEGPGHMPLDQIEANMVMQKTLCHNAPFYVLGPLVTDIAPGYDHIVGAIGGTIAAKAGADFLCYLTPAEHLSLPDAEDVREGLIASKIAAHVGDMTRGKGHEADTAMARARKALDWEAMYEVCLDREKAERYRERGCTKKEDGCSMCGDICAVKIVNKYLTK
;
A
#
# COMPACT_ATOMS: atom_id res chain seq x y z
N GLY A 1 -22.98 -9.23 0.25
CA GLY A 1 -22.29 -8.31 -0.65
C GLY A 1 -20.99 -7.85 -0.03
N VAL A 2 -20.09 -8.78 0.26
CA VAL A 2 -18.67 -8.50 0.51
C VAL A 2 -18.00 -8.79 -0.82
N ASP A 3 -17.27 -7.83 -1.39
CA ASP A 3 -16.75 -7.92 -2.77
C ASP A 3 -15.48 -8.76 -2.89
N PHE A 4 -14.64 -8.74 -1.85
CA PHE A 4 -13.45 -9.58 -1.77
C PHE A 4 -13.18 -10.08 -0.34
N MET A 5 -12.50 -11.21 -0.23
CA MET A 5 -12.14 -11.81 1.07
C MET A 5 -10.66 -12.13 1.13
N THR A 6 -9.99 -11.63 2.17
CA THR A 6 -8.63 -12.04 2.52
C THR A 6 -8.63 -13.44 3.13
N VAL A 7 -7.96 -14.38 2.48
CA VAL A 7 -7.83 -15.77 2.93
C VAL A 7 -6.37 -16.20 2.94
N HIS A 8 -5.90 -16.68 4.09
CA HIS A 8 -4.49 -17.03 4.31
C HIS A 8 -4.22 -18.49 3.90
N CYS A 9 -4.50 -18.81 2.64
CA CYS A 9 -4.34 -20.17 2.10
C CYS A 9 -2.87 -20.54 1.81
N GLY A 10 -1.95 -19.58 1.83
CA GLY A 10 -0.51 -19.82 1.64
C GLY A 10 0.22 -20.39 2.85
N ILE A 11 -0.42 -20.32 4.02
CA ILE A 11 0.09 -20.93 5.26
C ILE A 11 -0.18 -22.42 5.20
N THR A 12 0.86 -23.22 5.07
CA THR A 12 0.81 -24.68 4.95
C THR A 12 1.78 -25.29 5.95
N LYS A 13 1.69 -26.60 6.22
CA LYS A 13 2.70 -27.29 7.05
C LYS A 13 4.12 -27.04 6.56
N GLN A 14 4.31 -27.06 5.24
CA GLN A 14 5.61 -26.81 4.61
C GLN A 14 6.11 -25.38 4.83
N THR A 15 5.24 -24.36 4.68
CA THR A 15 5.67 -22.97 4.88
C THR A 15 5.89 -22.67 6.36
N VAL A 16 5.14 -23.30 7.27
CA VAL A 16 5.41 -23.26 8.73
C VAL A 16 6.78 -23.86 9.07
N ASP A 17 7.21 -24.92 8.39
CA ASP A 17 8.55 -25.48 8.58
C ASP A 17 9.66 -24.54 8.08
N TRP A 18 9.40 -23.73 7.05
CA TRP A 18 10.31 -22.65 6.64
C TRP A 18 10.37 -21.54 7.67
N LEU A 19 9.23 -21.12 8.23
CA LEU A 19 9.17 -20.15 9.32
C LEU A 19 10.02 -20.59 10.52
N LYS A 20 9.92 -21.85 10.95
CA LYS A 20 10.75 -22.38 12.06
C LYS A 20 12.25 -22.31 11.80
N ARG A 21 12.67 -22.24 10.52
CA ARG A 21 14.07 -22.23 10.10
C ARG A 21 14.58 -20.86 9.70
N SER A 22 13.70 -19.87 9.52
CA SER A 22 14.11 -18.56 9.03
C SER A 22 14.85 -17.73 10.08
N GLY A 23 14.61 -17.99 11.37
CA GLY A 23 15.24 -17.24 12.45
C GLY A 23 14.74 -15.79 12.55
N ARG A 24 13.49 -15.56 12.16
CA ARG A 24 12.84 -14.24 12.21
C ARG A 24 12.93 -13.60 13.58
N ILE A 25 12.99 -12.27 13.58
CA ILE A 25 12.90 -11.46 14.80
C ILE A 25 11.43 -11.37 15.25
N MET A 26 10.49 -11.17 14.32
CA MET A 26 9.06 -10.92 14.63
C MET A 26 8.12 -12.06 14.20
N ASP A 27 8.63 -13.28 14.00
CA ASP A 27 7.87 -14.49 13.64
C ASP A 27 6.71 -14.23 12.65
N VAL A 28 5.47 -14.14 13.16
CA VAL A 28 4.23 -13.95 12.38
C VAL A 28 3.46 -12.74 12.88
N VAL A 29 3.47 -11.65 12.10
CA VAL A 29 2.71 -10.42 12.41
C VAL A 29 1.33 -10.36 11.75
N SER A 30 1.03 -11.27 10.83
CA SER A 30 -0.33 -11.38 10.30
C SER A 30 -1.25 -12.01 11.33
N ARG A 31 -2.30 -11.29 11.72
CA ARG A 31 -3.35 -11.83 12.60
C ARG A 31 -4.00 -13.09 12.03
N GLY A 32 -4.31 -13.11 10.73
CA GLY A 32 -4.89 -14.30 10.09
C GLY A 32 -3.87 -15.42 9.91
N GLY A 33 -2.63 -15.07 9.57
CA GLY A 33 -1.52 -16.02 9.48
C GLY A 33 -1.19 -16.68 10.81
N SER A 34 -1.24 -15.94 11.92
CA SER A 34 -0.94 -16.47 13.26
C SER A 34 -1.98 -17.49 13.73
N PHE A 35 -3.27 -17.26 13.45
CA PHE A 35 -4.32 -18.23 13.76
C PHE A 35 -4.12 -19.56 13.03
N LEU A 36 -3.79 -19.52 11.73
CA LEU A 36 -3.58 -20.74 10.95
C LEU A 36 -2.26 -21.43 11.31
N THR A 37 -1.21 -20.66 11.59
CA THR A 37 0.06 -21.21 12.07
C THR A 37 -0.15 -21.95 13.39
N ALA A 38 -0.82 -21.32 14.36
CA ALA A 38 -1.15 -21.94 15.63
C ALA A 38 -2.03 -23.18 15.46
N TRP A 39 -3.04 -23.13 14.57
CA TRP A 39 -3.89 -24.27 14.27
C TRP A 39 -3.10 -25.45 13.72
N ILE A 40 -2.20 -25.21 12.76
CA ILE A 40 -1.35 -26.25 12.16
C ILE A 40 -0.46 -26.89 13.22
N LEU A 41 0.18 -26.09 14.07
CA LEU A 41 1.07 -26.57 15.12
C LEU A 41 0.33 -27.36 16.20
N HIS A 42 -0.87 -26.92 16.58
CA HIS A 42 -1.66 -27.58 17.61
C HIS A 42 -2.27 -28.91 17.15
N ASN A 43 -2.80 -28.93 15.92
CA ASN A 43 -3.52 -30.11 15.40
C ASN A 43 -2.63 -31.04 14.57
N GLU A 44 -1.40 -30.62 14.24
CA GLU A 44 -0.47 -31.30 13.35
C GLU A 44 -1.05 -31.61 11.95
N GLN A 45 -2.07 -30.86 11.55
CA GLN A 45 -2.81 -31.03 10.30
C GLN A 45 -2.52 -29.88 9.33
N GLU A 46 -2.91 -30.08 8.07
CA GLU A 46 -2.77 -29.05 7.04
C GLU A 46 -3.85 -27.98 7.17
N ASN A 47 -3.50 -26.74 6.84
CA ASN A 47 -4.41 -25.60 6.83
C ASN A 47 -5.77 -25.98 6.20
N PRO A 48 -6.89 -25.81 6.94
CA PRO A 48 -8.20 -26.19 6.43
C PRO A 48 -8.61 -25.38 5.20
N LEU A 49 -8.19 -24.12 5.08
CA LEU A 49 -8.46 -23.29 3.91
C LEU A 49 -7.70 -23.77 2.68
N TYR A 50 -6.47 -24.24 2.86
CA TYR A 50 -5.66 -24.81 1.79
C TYR A 50 -6.19 -26.19 1.37
N SER A 51 -6.49 -27.05 2.34
CA SER A 51 -6.99 -28.42 2.09
C SER A 51 -8.36 -28.42 1.41
N ASN A 52 -9.21 -27.44 1.73
CA ASN A 52 -10.56 -27.29 1.17
C ASN A 52 -10.65 -26.18 0.11
N PHE A 53 -9.53 -25.81 -0.53
CA PHE A 53 -9.50 -24.68 -1.45
C PHE A 53 -10.49 -24.83 -2.62
N GLY A 54 -10.73 -26.06 -3.11
CA GLY A 54 -11.73 -26.30 -4.15
C GLY A 54 -13.16 -25.92 -3.73
N TYR A 55 -13.55 -26.23 -2.50
CA TYR A 55 -14.85 -25.84 -1.96
C TYR A 55 -14.94 -24.32 -1.73
N LEU A 56 -13.84 -23.70 -1.29
CA LEU A 56 -13.75 -22.24 -1.21
C LEU A 56 -13.98 -21.59 -2.59
N LEU A 57 -13.37 -22.12 -3.64
CA LEU A 57 -13.55 -21.62 -5.01
C LEU A 57 -14.99 -21.80 -5.51
N GLU A 58 -15.65 -22.92 -5.21
CA GLU A 58 -17.07 -23.12 -5.52
C GLU A 58 -17.94 -22.02 -4.90
N MET A 59 -17.69 -21.73 -3.61
CA MET A 59 -18.40 -20.68 -2.88
C MET A 59 -18.11 -19.30 -3.47
N CYS A 60 -16.84 -18.97 -3.74
CA CYS A 60 -16.46 -17.68 -4.33
C CYS A 60 -17.08 -17.49 -5.71
N ARG A 61 -17.12 -18.54 -6.54
CA ARG A 61 -17.77 -18.50 -7.85
C ARG A 61 -19.27 -18.28 -7.74
N LYS A 62 -19.94 -18.96 -6.81
CA LYS A 62 -21.39 -18.85 -6.60
C LYS A 62 -21.82 -17.43 -6.20
N TYR A 63 -21.01 -16.75 -5.40
CA TYR A 63 -21.32 -15.42 -4.86
C TYR A 63 -20.50 -14.29 -5.48
N GLU A 64 -19.74 -14.57 -6.54
CA GLU A 64 -18.89 -13.62 -7.26
C GLU A 64 -17.89 -12.87 -6.36
N ILE A 65 -17.34 -13.57 -5.37
CA ILE A 65 -16.35 -13.02 -4.44
C ILE A 65 -14.96 -13.10 -5.05
N THR A 66 -14.23 -11.98 -5.05
CA THR A 66 -12.80 -11.96 -5.40
C THR A 66 -11.96 -12.47 -4.23
N LEU A 67 -11.02 -13.38 -4.48
CA LEU A 67 -10.10 -13.82 -3.44
C LEU A 67 -8.90 -12.87 -3.34
N SER A 68 -8.69 -12.30 -2.15
CA SER A 68 -7.42 -11.69 -1.79
C SER A 68 -6.58 -12.74 -1.08
N LEU A 69 -5.58 -13.29 -1.77
CA LEU A 69 -4.75 -14.35 -1.24
C LEU A 69 -3.75 -13.73 -0.25
N GLY A 70 -4.03 -13.90 1.05
CA GLY A 70 -3.37 -13.21 2.15
C GLY A 70 -1.91 -13.63 2.37
N ASP A 71 -1.11 -12.69 2.87
CA ASP A 71 0.32 -12.79 3.14
C ASP A 71 0.59 -13.08 4.62
N GLY A 72 0.27 -14.29 5.06
CA GLY A 72 0.35 -14.64 6.48
C GLY A 72 1.77 -14.59 7.06
N PHE A 73 2.79 -14.81 6.23
CA PHE A 73 4.20 -14.67 6.55
C PHE A 73 4.80 -13.42 5.91
N ARG A 74 4.05 -12.32 5.81
CA ARG A 74 4.70 -11.02 5.57
C ARG A 74 5.71 -10.69 6.68
N PRO A 75 6.79 -9.95 6.36
CA PRO A 75 7.74 -9.45 7.34
C PRO A 75 7.13 -8.36 8.24
N GLY A 76 7.43 -8.45 9.54
CA GLY A 76 7.02 -7.48 10.56
C GLY A 76 8.09 -6.48 10.97
N CYS A 77 9.31 -6.66 10.50
CA CYS A 77 10.43 -5.74 10.65
C CYS A 77 11.32 -5.83 9.41
N ILE A 78 12.18 -4.83 9.24
CA ILE A 78 13.11 -4.71 8.10
C ILE A 78 14.01 -5.95 7.97
N ASP A 79 14.47 -6.51 9.09
CA ASP A 79 15.38 -7.67 9.10
C ASP A 79 14.73 -8.98 8.64
N ASP A 80 13.40 -9.08 8.70
CA ASP A 80 12.65 -10.29 8.30
C ASP A 80 12.27 -10.25 6.81
N ALA A 81 12.57 -9.16 6.10
CA ALA A 81 12.16 -8.94 4.73
C ALA A 81 12.85 -9.89 3.74
N SER A 82 12.06 -10.38 2.77
CA SER A 82 12.50 -11.31 1.72
C SER A 82 13.07 -12.63 2.24
N ASP A 83 12.71 -13.04 3.46
CA ASP A 83 13.17 -14.29 4.03
C ASP A 83 12.53 -15.53 3.38
N ALA A 84 13.03 -16.71 3.79
CA ALA A 84 12.54 -17.97 3.27
C ALA A 84 11.05 -18.22 3.58
N ALA A 85 10.55 -17.75 4.73
CA ALA A 85 9.15 -17.92 5.11
C ALA A 85 8.23 -17.14 4.15
N GLN A 86 8.52 -15.85 3.93
CA GLN A 86 7.78 -14.99 3.02
C GLN A 86 7.77 -15.55 1.60
N ILE A 87 8.95 -15.89 1.07
CA ILE A 87 9.07 -16.36 -0.32
C ILE A 87 8.37 -17.72 -0.49
N SER A 88 8.46 -18.62 0.50
CA SER A 88 7.80 -19.93 0.44
C SER A 88 6.27 -19.82 0.41
N GLU A 89 5.70 -18.85 1.14
CA GLU A 89 4.29 -18.55 1.06
C GLU A 89 3.92 -18.00 -0.32
N LEU A 90 4.66 -17.02 -0.84
CA LEU A 90 4.42 -16.41 -2.15
C LEU A 90 4.41 -17.46 -3.28
N MET A 91 5.34 -18.42 -3.25
CA MET A 91 5.34 -19.56 -4.19
C MET A 91 4.07 -20.42 -4.08
N THR A 92 3.53 -20.57 -2.88
CA THR A 92 2.26 -21.26 -2.67
C THR A 92 1.10 -20.45 -3.22
N LEU A 93 1.07 -19.15 -2.98
CA LEU A 93 0.03 -18.26 -3.51
C LEU A 93 0.02 -18.27 -5.04
N GLY A 94 1.18 -18.30 -5.70
CA GLY A 94 1.29 -18.40 -7.16
C GLY A 94 0.56 -19.61 -7.74
N ARG A 95 0.70 -20.78 -7.10
CA ARG A 95 -0.05 -22.01 -7.47
C ARG A 95 -1.55 -21.87 -7.22
N LEU A 96 -1.96 -21.14 -6.18
CA LEU A 96 -3.37 -20.89 -5.88
C LEU A 96 -4.00 -19.91 -6.86
N VAL A 97 -3.25 -18.93 -7.37
CA VAL A 97 -3.71 -18.03 -8.45
C VAL A 97 -4.10 -18.82 -9.70
N GLU A 98 -3.30 -19.81 -10.11
CA GLU A 98 -3.66 -20.67 -11.25
C GLU A 98 -4.97 -21.41 -11.01
N LYS A 99 -5.14 -22.00 -9.83
CA LYS A 99 -6.39 -22.68 -9.44
C LYS A 99 -7.59 -21.73 -9.44
N CYS A 100 -7.43 -20.49 -8.98
CA CYS A 100 -8.47 -19.47 -9.06
C CYS A 100 -8.89 -19.23 -10.53
N ARG A 101 -7.91 -19.07 -11.43
CA ARG A 101 -8.16 -18.85 -12.87
C ARG A 101 -8.86 -20.03 -13.53
N GLU A 102 -8.40 -21.25 -13.25
CA GLU A 102 -9.04 -22.49 -13.74
C GLU A 102 -10.49 -22.60 -13.29
N ALA A 103 -10.79 -22.19 -12.05
CA ALA A 103 -12.14 -22.18 -11.50
C ALA A 103 -13.00 -20.99 -11.97
N GLY A 104 -12.43 -20.01 -12.68
CA GLY A 104 -13.11 -18.78 -13.08
C GLY A 104 -13.40 -17.84 -11.90
N VAL A 105 -12.57 -17.87 -10.87
CA VAL A 105 -12.66 -16.99 -9.68
C VAL A 105 -11.60 -15.90 -9.79
N GLN A 106 -12.01 -14.64 -9.61
CA GLN A 106 -11.09 -13.51 -9.60
C GLN A 106 -10.19 -13.58 -8.36
N SER A 107 -8.90 -13.23 -8.52
CA SER A 107 -7.98 -13.20 -7.40
C SER A 107 -6.91 -12.11 -7.52
N MET A 108 -6.53 -11.56 -6.37
CA MET A 108 -5.33 -10.75 -6.16
C MET A 108 -4.45 -11.40 -5.08
N VAL A 109 -3.19 -10.99 -5.01
CA VAL A 109 -2.22 -11.50 -4.03
C VAL A 109 -1.85 -10.37 -3.07
N GLU A 110 -1.85 -10.64 -1.77
CA GLU A 110 -1.36 -9.70 -0.76
C GLU A 110 0.16 -9.80 -0.63
N GLY A 111 0.80 -8.70 -0.22
CA GLY A 111 2.24 -8.54 -0.21
C GLY A 111 2.77 -7.71 0.94
N PRO A 112 4.11 -7.72 1.11
CA PRO A 112 4.80 -7.44 2.36
C PRO A 112 4.43 -6.13 3.05
N GLY A 113 4.65 -6.15 4.37
CA GLY A 113 4.55 -5.01 5.28
C GLY A 113 5.88 -4.27 5.43
N HIS A 114 6.83 -4.79 6.20
CA HIS A 114 8.10 -4.09 6.47
C HIS A 114 9.18 -4.55 5.49
N MET A 115 9.79 -3.62 4.75
CA MET A 115 10.76 -3.97 3.72
C MET A 115 11.74 -2.83 3.45
N PRO A 116 13.07 -3.07 3.52
CA PRO A 116 14.03 -2.04 3.14
C PRO A 116 13.86 -1.64 1.67
N LEU A 117 14.08 -0.36 1.40
CA LEU A 117 13.72 0.31 0.14
C LEU A 117 14.28 -0.41 -1.11
N ASP A 118 15.51 -0.91 -1.03
CA ASP A 118 16.24 -1.57 -2.11
C ASP A 118 15.68 -2.96 -2.47
N GLN A 119 14.86 -3.57 -1.62
CA GLN A 119 14.26 -4.88 -1.86
C GLN A 119 12.88 -4.84 -2.52
N ILE A 120 12.21 -3.67 -2.53
CA ILE A 120 10.82 -3.53 -2.97
C ILE A 120 10.65 -3.92 -4.44
N GLU A 121 11.49 -3.39 -5.33
CA GLU A 121 11.37 -3.66 -6.77
C GLU A 121 11.60 -5.16 -7.08
N ALA A 122 12.55 -5.80 -6.39
CA ALA A 122 12.81 -7.22 -6.53
C ALA A 122 11.62 -8.08 -6.08
N ASN A 123 10.97 -7.72 -4.95
CA ASN A 123 9.74 -8.38 -4.51
C ASN A 123 8.62 -8.23 -5.53
N MET A 124 8.53 -7.07 -6.17
CA MET A 124 7.53 -6.82 -7.21
C MET A 124 7.72 -7.71 -8.42
N VAL A 125 8.94 -7.78 -8.95
CA VAL A 125 9.28 -8.67 -10.06
C VAL A 125 9.03 -10.14 -9.67
N MET A 126 9.39 -10.52 -8.46
CA MET A 126 9.17 -11.88 -7.95
C MET A 126 7.68 -12.23 -7.91
N GLN A 127 6.83 -11.39 -7.34
CA GLN A 127 5.40 -11.65 -7.31
C GLN A 127 4.80 -11.71 -8.71
N LYS A 128 5.12 -10.74 -9.58
CA LYS A 128 4.57 -10.72 -10.94
C LYS A 128 4.96 -11.96 -11.73
N THR A 129 6.15 -12.50 -11.48
CA THR A 129 6.63 -13.74 -12.11
C THR A 129 5.94 -14.96 -11.52
N LEU A 130 6.00 -15.16 -10.20
CA LEU A 130 5.49 -16.37 -9.52
C LEU A 130 3.96 -16.46 -9.53
N CYS A 131 3.28 -15.32 -9.48
CA CYS A 131 1.82 -15.23 -9.43
C CYS A 131 1.21 -14.86 -10.79
N HIS A 132 1.94 -15.10 -11.88
CA HIS A 132 1.42 -15.00 -13.25
C HIS A 132 0.78 -13.64 -13.56
N ASN A 133 1.42 -12.58 -13.11
CA ASN A 133 0.98 -11.19 -13.25
C ASN A 133 -0.38 -10.89 -12.59
N ALA A 134 -0.77 -11.64 -11.55
CA ALA A 134 -1.95 -11.30 -10.73
C ALA A 134 -1.79 -9.91 -10.08
N PRO A 135 -2.91 -9.18 -9.84
CA PRO A 135 -2.86 -7.92 -9.12
C PRO A 135 -2.19 -8.08 -7.77
N PHE A 136 -1.35 -7.12 -7.40
CA PHE A 136 -0.62 -7.17 -6.14
C PHE A 136 -1.04 -6.05 -5.20
N TYR A 137 -1.42 -6.46 -4.00
CA TYR A 137 -1.98 -5.65 -2.94
C TYR A 137 -1.00 -5.58 -1.76
N VAL A 138 -0.31 -4.46 -1.59
CA VAL A 138 0.79 -4.33 -0.61
C VAL A 138 0.41 -3.43 0.55
N LEU A 139 0.92 -3.73 1.76
CA LEU A 139 0.71 -2.93 2.97
C LEU A 139 1.87 -1.97 3.19
N GLY A 140 1.76 -0.72 2.72
CA GLY A 140 2.92 0.18 2.63
C GLY A 140 3.73 -0.09 1.37
N PRO A 141 4.95 -0.67 1.45
CA PRO A 141 5.64 -1.20 2.64
C PRO A 141 6.32 -0.15 3.52
N LEU A 142 6.52 -0.46 4.80
CA LEU A 142 7.32 0.35 5.72
C LEU A 142 8.81 0.16 5.42
N VAL A 143 9.49 1.24 5.05
CA VAL A 143 10.92 1.23 4.67
C VAL A 143 11.88 1.43 5.84
N THR A 144 11.35 1.66 7.04
CA THR A 144 12.12 1.72 8.28
C THR A 144 11.21 1.48 9.49
N ASP A 145 11.74 0.89 10.57
CA ASP A 145 10.96 0.54 11.76
C ASP A 145 11.06 1.60 12.88
N ILE A 146 11.85 2.66 12.68
CA ILE A 146 12.25 3.57 13.75
C ILE A 146 11.37 4.82 13.89
N ALA A 147 10.23 4.87 13.20
CA ALA A 147 9.36 6.05 13.17
C ALA A 147 7.89 5.76 13.52
N PRO A 148 7.58 4.99 14.60
CA PRO A 148 6.21 4.81 15.04
C PRO A 148 5.56 6.18 15.35
N GLY A 149 4.29 6.35 14.98
CA GLY A 149 3.62 7.66 14.93
C GLY A 149 3.70 8.33 13.55
N TYR A 150 4.60 7.87 12.68
CA TYR A 150 4.82 8.39 11.33
C TYR A 150 4.83 7.28 10.26
N ASP A 151 4.28 6.11 10.58
CA ASP A 151 4.29 4.95 9.68
C ASP A 151 3.50 5.18 8.39
N HIS A 152 2.50 6.06 8.39
CA HIS A 152 1.86 6.55 7.17
C HIS A 152 2.85 7.22 6.19
N ILE A 153 3.84 7.98 6.69
CA ILE A 153 4.89 8.61 5.86
C ILE A 153 5.88 7.56 5.37
N VAL A 154 6.35 6.72 6.29
CA VAL A 154 7.29 5.63 5.99
C VAL A 154 6.70 4.71 4.93
N GLY A 155 5.44 4.30 5.14
CA GLY A 155 4.65 3.49 4.23
C GLY A 155 4.40 4.15 2.88
N ALA A 156 4.17 5.47 2.83
CA ALA A 156 4.01 6.20 1.57
C ALA A 156 5.31 6.20 0.73
N ILE A 157 6.48 6.25 1.36
CA ILE A 157 7.77 6.15 0.66
C ILE A 157 7.89 4.78 -0.02
N GLY A 158 7.68 3.69 0.73
CA GLY A 158 7.73 2.34 0.17
C GLY A 158 6.63 2.10 -0.87
N GLY A 159 5.40 2.54 -0.58
CA GLY A 159 4.25 2.42 -1.46
C GLY A 159 4.44 3.13 -2.80
N THR A 160 5.17 4.26 -2.82
CA THR A 160 5.53 4.94 -4.07
C THR A 160 6.43 4.07 -4.94
N ILE A 161 7.45 3.44 -4.35
CA ILE A 161 8.36 2.53 -5.07
C ILE A 161 7.60 1.29 -5.54
N ALA A 162 6.75 0.72 -4.69
CA ALA A 162 5.92 -0.43 -5.04
C ALA A 162 4.97 -0.10 -6.21
N ALA A 163 4.27 1.04 -6.16
CA ALA A 163 3.37 1.49 -7.21
C ALA A 163 4.11 1.74 -8.54
N LYS A 164 5.28 2.39 -8.49
CA LYS A 164 6.18 2.54 -9.64
C LYS A 164 6.56 1.18 -10.23
N ALA A 165 6.89 0.21 -9.37
CA ALA A 165 7.33 -1.12 -9.76
C ALA A 165 6.20 -2.05 -10.24
N GLY A 166 4.93 -1.65 -10.07
CA GLY A 166 3.78 -2.38 -10.60
C GLY A 166 2.82 -2.95 -9.56
N ALA A 167 2.83 -2.48 -8.31
CA ALA A 167 1.73 -2.71 -7.38
C ALA A 167 0.42 -2.13 -7.94
N ASP A 168 -0.69 -2.80 -7.68
CA ASP A 168 -2.01 -2.45 -8.21
C ASP A 168 -2.95 -1.91 -7.14
N PHE A 169 -2.67 -2.24 -5.87
CA PHE A 169 -3.42 -1.77 -4.71
C PHE A 169 -2.44 -1.48 -3.57
N LEU A 170 -2.52 -0.29 -2.98
CA LEU A 170 -1.82 0.05 -1.72
C LEU A 170 -2.81 0.02 -0.55
N CYS A 171 -2.57 -0.85 0.44
CA CYS A 171 -3.21 -0.73 1.74
C CYS A 171 -2.55 0.43 2.46
N TYR A 172 -3.36 1.39 2.90
CA TYR A 172 -2.87 2.51 3.67
C TYR A 172 -2.35 2.09 5.04
N LEU A 173 -1.50 2.95 5.60
CA LEU A 173 -1.02 2.88 6.97
C LEU A 173 -1.41 4.18 7.64
N THR A 174 -1.84 4.12 8.89
CA THR A 174 -2.21 5.32 9.65
C THR A 174 -1.04 5.78 10.51
N PRO A 175 -1.06 7.03 11.02
CA PRO A 175 -0.11 7.46 12.06
C PRO A 175 -0.15 6.58 13.31
N ALA A 176 -1.30 5.98 13.63
CA ALA A 176 -1.52 5.14 14.81
C ALA A 176 -1.02 3.69 14.66
N GLU A 177 -0.51 3.29 13.49
CA GLU A 177 0.05 1.95 13.27
C GLU A 177 1.09 1.62 14.36
N HIS A 178 1.10 0.37 14.81
CA HIS A 178 1.93 -0.14 15.92
C HIS A 178 1.68 0.49 17.31
N LEU A 179 0.74 1.44 17.44
CA LEU A 179 0.51 2.18 18.67
C LEU A 179 -0.91 2.00 19.22
N SER A 180 -1.94 2.20 18.39
CA SER A 180 -3.34 2.15 18.82
C SER A 180 -4.32 1.96 17.66
N LEU A 181 -5.61 1.85 17.98
CA LEU A 181 -6.65 1.98 16.97
C LEU A 181 -6.67 3.43 16.42
N PRO A 182 -6.80 3.62 15.10
CA PRO A 182 -6.83 4.95 14.50
C PRO A 182 -8.16 5.66 14.76
N ASP A 183 -8.11 6.97 14.91
CA ASP A 183 -9.29 7.84 14.85
C ASP A 183 -9.59 8.32 13.41
N ALA A 184 -10.58 9.21 13.27
CA ALA A 184 -10.99 9.71 11.96
C ALA A 184 -9.92 10.56 11.26
N GLU A 185 -9.10 11.30 12.01
CA GLU A 185 -8.01 12.10 11.45
C GLU A 185 -6.82 11.21 11.08
N ASP A 186 -6.50 10.20 11.89
CA ASP A 186 -5.50 9.17 11.55
C ASP A 186 -5.82 8.48 10.22
N VAL A 187 -7.10 8.13 10.03
CA VAL A 187 -7.60 7.56 8.78
C VAL A 187 -7.43 8.54 7.63
N ARG A 188 -7.78 9.82 7.81
CA ARG A 188 -7.62 10.86 6.79
C ARG A 188 -6.14 11.02 6.39
N GLU A 189 -5.22 11.15 7.35
CA GLU A 189 -3.79 11.32 7.08
C GLU A 189 -3.22 10.11 6.34
N GLY A 190 -3.56 8.89 6.77
CA GLY A 190 -3.15 7.67 6.08
C GLY A 190 -3.66 7.61 4.64
N LEU A 191 -4.94 7.96 4.42
CA LEU A 191 -5.55 7.94 3.08
C LEU A 191 -4.89 8.96 2.15
N ILE A 192 -4.62 10.17 2.64
CA ILE A 192 -3.94 11.20 1.85
C ILE A 192 -2.50 10.79 1.53
N ALA A 193 -1.77 10.24 2.50
CA ALA A 193 -0.40 9.75 2.29
C ALA A 193 -0.34 8.65 1.21
N SER A 194 -1.24 7.67 1.26
CA SER A 194 -1.30 6.61 0.25
C SER A 194 -1.80 7.09 -1.11
N LYS A 195 -2.74 8.05 -1.18
CA LYS A 195 -3.15 8.69 -2.44
C LYS A 195 -2.00 9.43 -3.10
N ILE A 196 -1.18 10.15 -2.32
CA ILE A 196 0.04 10.79 -2.82
C ILE A 196 0.98 9.73 -3.38
N ALA A 197 1.25 8.66 -2.62
CA ALA A 197 2.14 7.58 -3.06
C ALA A 197 1.67 6.92 -4.37
N ALA A 198 0.37 6.61 -4.45
CA ALA A 198 -0.23 6.03 -5.65
C ALA A 198 -0.10 6.97 -6.86
N HIS A 199 -0.47 8.24 -6.70
CA HIS A 199 -0.37 9.25 -7.75
C HIS A 199 1.07 9.43 -8.26
N VAL A 200 2.04 9.54 -7.35
CA VAL A 200 3.46 9.64 -7.72
C VAL A 200 3.94 8.39 -8.46
N GLY A 201 3.56 7.20 -7.99
CA GLY A 201 3.86 5.95 -8.68
C GLY A 201 3.24 5.90 -10.09
N ASP A 202 1.98 6.29 -10.23
CA ASP A 202 1.25 6.33 -11.50
C ASP A 202 1.86 7.33 -12.50
N MET A 203 2.37 8.48 -12.02
CA MET A 203 3.08 9.43 -12.88
C MET A 203 4.32 8.81 -13.53
N THR A 204 5.07 7.97 -12.80
CA THR A 204 6.22 7.25 -13.39
C THR A 204 5.80 6.24 -14.46
N ARG A 205 4.52 5.89 -14.50
CA ARG A 205 3.88 4.98 -15.46
C ARG A 205 3.06 5.72 -16.51
N GLY A 206 3.20 7.05 -16.59
CA GLY A 206 2.57 7.89 -17.61
C GLY A 206 1.10 8.22 -17.37
N LYS A 207 0.61 8.19 -16.12
CA LYS A 207 -0.77 8.52 -15.75
C LYS A 207 -0.83 9.71 -14.78
N GLY A 208 -1.88 10.52 -14.84
CA GLY A 208 -2.18 11.54 -13.81
C GLY A 208 -1.38 12.83 -13.87
N HIS A 209 -0.37 12.96 -14.73
CA HIS A 209 0.50 14.15 -14.82
C HIS A 209 -0.25 15.46 -15.14
N GLU A 210 -1.42 15.36 -15.75
CA GLU A 210 -2.32 16.47 -16.04
C GLU A 210 -2.77 17.21 -14.77
N ALA A 211 -2.93 16.51 -13.63
CA ALA A 211 -3.30 17.13 -12.35
C ALA A 211 -2.18 18.04 -11.84
N ASP A 212 -0.92 17.59 -11.86
CA ASP A 212 0.24 18.41 -11.52
C ASP A 212 0.40 19.60 -12.46
N THR A 213 0.14 19.40 -13.75
CA THR A 213 0.15 20.50 -14.74
C THR A 213 -0.92 21.54 -14.43
N ALA A 214 -2.14 21.11 -14.07
CA ALA A 214 -3.23 22.00 -13.68
C ALA A 214 -2.87 22.78 -12.40
N MET A 215 -2.33 22.10 -11.38
CA MET A 215 -1.82 22.71 -10.16
C MET A 215 -0.71 23.74 -10.45
N ALA A 216 0.23 23.43 -11.34
CA ALA A 216 1.31 24.34 -11.73
C ALA A 216 0.77 25.61 -12.42
N ARG A 217 -0.21 25.46 -13.32
CA ARG A 217 -0.89 26.59 -13.98
C ARG A 217 -1.61 27.47 -12.96
N ALA A 218 -2.36 26.86 -12.03
CA ALA A 218 -3.07 27.58 -10.97
C ALA A 218 -2.09 28.34 -10.05
N ARG A 219 -1.00 27.69 -9.62
CA ARG A 219 0.07 28.32 -8.81
C ARG A 219 0.72 29.50 -9.53
N LYS A 220 1.01 29.38 -10.83
CA LYS A 220 1.56 30.48 -11.63
C LYS A 220 0.60 31.68 -11.70
N ALA A 221 -0.69 31.40 -11.81
CA ALA A 221 -1.74 32.42 -11.87
C ALA A 221 -2.12 33.00 -10.48
N LEU A 222 -1.61 32.42 -9.38
CA LEU A 222 -2.07 32.69 -8.01
C LEU A 222 -3.58 32.46 -7.84
N ASP A 223 -4.15 31.53 -8.61
CA ASP A 223 -5.56 31.15 -8.56
C ASP A 223 -5.78 30.09 -7.48
N TRP A 224 -6.22 30.54 -6.30
CA TRP A 224 -6.42 29.67 -5.14
C TRP A 224 -7.55 28.68 -5.32
N GLU A 225 -8.67 29.11 -5.91
CA GLU A 225 -9.81 28.20 -6.11
C GLU A 225 -9.41 27.08 -7.08
N ALA A 226 -8.72 27.40 -8.18
CA ALA A 226 -8.21 26.39 -9.09
C ALA A 226 -7.18 25.45 -8.43
N MET A 227 -6.38 25.93 -7.47
CA MET A 227 -5.52 25.06 -6.67
C MET A 227 -6.34 24.10 -5.79
N TYR A 228 -7.42 24.58 -5.18
CA TYR A 228 -8.27 23.78 -4.29
C TYR A 228 -9.07 22.71 -5.03
N GLU A 229 -9.54 22.99 -6.25
CA GLU A 229 -10.25 22.01 -7.09
C GLU A 229 -9.38 20.80 -7.47
N VAL A 230 -8.06 20.98 -7.54
CA VAL A 230 -7.14 19.92 -8.01
C VAL A 230 -6.38 19.24 -6.86
N CYS A 231 -6.30 19.86 -5.68
CA CYS A 231 -5.54 19.28 -4.57
C CYS A 231 -6.27 18.07 -3.94
N LEU A 232 -5.50 17.14 -3.36
CA LEU A 232 -6.04 15.91 -2.76
C LEU A 232 -6.83 16.14 -1.47
N ASP A 233 -6.57 17.25 -0.77
CA ASP A 233 -7.21 17.63 0.48
C ASP A 233 -7.44 19.15 0.52
N ARG A 234 -8.61 19.56 0.01
CA ARG A 234 -9.04 20.95 -0.03
C ARG A 234 -9.16 21.55 1.37
N GLU A 235 -9.78 20.84 2.31
CA GLU A 235 -10.03 21.34 3.66
C GLU A 235 -8.72 21.70 4.36
N LYS A 236 -7.72 20.81 4.29
CA LYS A 236 -6.40 21.07 4.88
C LYS A 236 -5.66 22.21 4.17
N ALA A 237 -5.76 22.29 2.83
CA ALA A 237 -5.13 23.37 2.06
C ALA A 237 -5.73 24.75 2.38
N GLU A 238 -7.05 24.87 2.42
CA GLU A 238 -7.78 26.10 2.78
C GLU A 238 -7.42 26.52 4.21
N ARG A 239 -7.45 25.58 5.16
CA ARG A 239 -7.06 25.83 6.55
C ARG A 239 -5.65 26.38 6.68
N TYR A 240 -4.68 25.89 5.90
CA TYR A 240 -3.33 26.47 5.90
C TYR A 240 -3.28 27.85 5.25
N ARG A 241 -4.06 28.09 4.21
CA ARG A 241 -4.10 29.40 3.56
C ARG A 241 -4.71 30.47 4.46
N GLU A 242 -5.75 30.13 5.22
CA GLU A 242 -6.45 31.01 6.16
C GLU A 242 -5.58 31.39 7.37
N ARG A 243 -4.62 30.56 7.77
CA ARG A 243 -3.64 30.91 8.82
C ARG A 243 -2.71 32.06 8.40
N GLY A 244 -2.59 32.34 7.10
CA GLY A 244 -1.74 33.40 6.56
C GLY A 244 -2.37 34.79 6.64
N CYS A 245 -1.54 35.84 6.65
CA CYS A 245 -1.98 37.23 6.74
C CYS A 245 -2.05 37.98 5.39
N THR A 246 -1.67 37.34 4.28
CA THR A 246 -1.66 37.96 2.95
C THR A 246 -3.02 37.85 2.26
N LYS A 247 -3.36 38.81 1.39
CA LYS A 247 -4.52 38.70 0.49
C LYS A 247 -4.30 37.60 -0.55
N LYS A 248 -5.39 37.07 -1.13
CA LYS A 248 -5.31 36.03 -2.17
C LYS A 248 -4.45 36.47 -3.37
N GLU A 249 -4.66 37.69 -3.87
CA GLU A 249 -3.87 38.29 -4.96
C GLU A 249 -2.37 38.45 -4.67
N ASP A 250 -1.97 38.44 -3.40
CA ASP A 250 -0.58 38.63 -2.97
C ASP A 250 0.22 37.33 -2.83
N GLY A 251 -0.39 36.18 -3.14
CA GLY A 251 0.24 34.89 -2.94
C GLY A 251 0.16 34.42 -1.49
N CYS A 252 0.97 33.42 -1.13
CA CYS A 252 1.03 32.90 0.25
C CYS A 252 1.89 33.79 1.16
N SER A 253 1.78 33.57 2.47
CA SER A 253 2.58 34.28 3.47
C SER A 253 4.05 33.83 3.54
N MET A 254 4.44 32.73 2.89
CA MET A 254 5.80 32.15 3.02
C MET A 254 6.91 33.13 2.60
N CYS A 255 6.71 33.87 1.50
CA CYS A 255 7.69 34.85 1.00
C CYS A 255 7.20 36.30 1.07
N GLY A 256 5.90 36.54 1.33
CA GLY A 256 5.31 37.89 1.31
C GLY A 256 5.60 38.65 0.01
N ASP A 257 6.05 39.89 0.13
CA ASP A 257 6.29 40.79 -1.01
C ASP A 257 7.41 40.33 -1.95
N ILE A 258 8.32 39.46 -1.47
CA ILE A 258 9.42 38.91 -2.28
C ILE A 258 9.05 37.57 -2.92
N CYS A 259 7.76 37.32 -3.16
CA CYS A 259 7.29 36.14 -3.88
C CYS A 259 7.90 36.05 -5.29
N ALA A 260 8.67 34.97 -5.53
CA ALA A 260 9.34 34.73 -6.81
C ALA A 260 8.35 34.70 -8.00
N VAL A 261 7.19 34.06 -7.84
CA VAL A 261 6.16 33.98 -8.89
C VAL A 261 5.64 35.39 -9.25
N LYS A 262 5.35 36.23 -8.24
CA LYS A 262 4.92 37.63 -8.47
C LYS A 262 5.99 38.45 -9.19
N ILE A 263 7.22 38.38 -8.70
CA ILE A 263 8.36 39.12 -9.27
C ILE A 263 8.53 38.74 -10.74
N VAL A 264 8.63 37.45 -11.04
CA VAL A 264 8.87 36.97 -12.41
C VAL A 264 7.68 37.26 -13.32
N ASN A 265 6.44 37.04 -12.86
CA ASN A 265 5.24 37.34 -13.65
C ASN A 265 5.22 38.81 -14.09
N LYS A 266 5.53 39.75 -13.18
CA LYS A 266 5.57 41.20 -13.48
C LYS A 266 6.50 41.54 -14.65
N TYR A 267 7.59 40.80 -14.84
CA TYR A 267 8.57 41.05 -15.91
C TYR A 267 8.34 40.19 -17.17
N LEU A 268 7.78 38.99 -17.04
CA LEU A 268 7.49 38.12 -18.19
C LEU A 268 6.17 38.42 -18.91
N THR A 269 5.23 39.13 -18.28
CA THR A 269 3.95 39.53 -18.89
C THR A 269 3.93 40.97 -19.40
N LYS A 270 5.08 41.67 -19.36
CA LYS A 270 5.29 42.92 -20.10
C LYS A 270 5.72 42.63 -21.53
#